data_AF-A0A060C3H4-F1
#
_entry.id   AF-A0A060C3H4-F1
#
_cell.length_a   1.000
_cell.length_b   1.000
_cell.length_c   1.000
_cell.angle_alpha   90.00
_cell.angle_beta   90.00
_cell.angle_gamma   90.00
#
_symmetry.space_group_name_H-M   'P 1'
#
loop_
_entity.id
_entity.type
_entity.pdbx_description
1 polymer ?
#
loop_
_entity_poly.entity_id
_entity_poly.type
_entity_poly.pdbx_seq_one_letter_code
_entity_poly.pdbx_strand_id
1 'polypeptide(L)'
;PRRPTERERFIDALMQRMTLEEKIGQLRLISIGPELPAAKLAEEIAAGRVGAMFNTVTRADNRPLQRAAVERSRLGIPLFFAYDTVHGHRTT
;
A
#
# COMPACT_ATOMS: atom_id res chain seq x y z
N PRO A 1 -28.45 -4.23 18.21
CA PRO A 1 -27.21 -4.17 17.38
C PRO A 1 -27.08 -2.83 16.64
N ARG A 2 -25.86 -2.26 16.55
CA ARG A 2 -25.61 -1.00 15.84
C ARG A 2 -25.70 -1.20 14.33
N ARG A 3 -26.30 -0.24 13.61
CA ARG A 3 -26.27 -0.21 12.13
C ARG A 3 -24.84 0.04 11.61
N PRO A 4 -24.39 -0.65 10.55
CA PRO A 4 -23.08 -0.40 9.95
C PRO A 4 -22.97 1.05 9.43
N THR A 5 -21.77 1.62 9.54
CA THR A 5 -21.37 2.89 8.92
C THR A 5 -21.16 2.72 7.41
N GLU A 6 -21.04 3.83 6.69
CA GLU A 6 -20.66 3.81 5.27
C GLU A 6 -19.29 3.19 5.04
N ARG A 7 -18.32 3.51 5.92
CA ARG A 7 -16.97 2.93 5.88
C ARG A 7 -17.00 1.41 6.01
N GLU A 8 -17.78 0.89 6.96
CA GLU A 8 -17.92 -0.56 7.16
C GLU A 8 -18.50 -1.24 5.92
N ARG A 9 -19.58 -0.69 5.33
CA ARG A 9 -20.15 -1.20 4.08
C ARG A 9 -19.16 -1.20 2.92
N PHE A 10 -18.37 -0.14 2.79
CA PHE A 10 -17.35 -0.04 1.74
C PHE A 10 -16.26 -1.10 1.91
N ILE A 11 -15.74 -1.26 3.13
CA ILE A 11 -14.70 -2.24 3.45
C ILE A 11 -15.24 -3.67 3.23
N ASP A 12 -16.45 -3.96 3.70
CA ASP A 12 -17.07 -5.28 3.54
C ASP A 12 -17.21 -5.65 2.06
N ALA A 13 -17.73 -4.71 1.23
CA ALA A 13 -17.86 -4.92 -0.21
C ALA A 13 -16.49 -5.10 -0.91
N LEU A 14 -15.45 -4.37 -0.47
CA LEU A 14 -14.09 -4.53 -0.98
C LEU A 14 -13.51 -5.91 -0.59
N MET A 15 -13.62 -6.29 0.68
CA MET A 15 -13.10 -7.55 1.22
C MET A 15 -13.77 -8.78 0.60
N GLN A 16 -15.04 -8.68 0.20
CA GLN A 16 -15.74 -9.73 -0.55
C GLN A 16 -15.19 -9.93 -1.96
N ARG A 17 -14.62 -8.89 -2.56
CA ARG A 17 -14.02 -8.97 -3.90
C ARG A 17 -12.58 -9.49 -3.89
N MET A 18 -11.93 -9.52 -2.72
CA MET A 18 -10.51 -9.89 -2.58
C MET A 18 -10.31 -11.41 -2.51
N THR A 19 -9.23 -11.89 -3.14
CA THR A 19 -8.72 -13.25 -2.89
C THR A 19 -8.03 -13.33 -1.52
N LEU A 20 -7.68 -14.54 -1.08
CA LEU A 20 -6.93 -14.71 0.16
C LEU A 20 -5.53 -14.07 0.06
N GLU A 21 -4.86 -14.22 -1.07
CA GLU A 21 -3.53 -13.69 -1.34
C GLU A 21 -3.51 -12.16 -1.29
N GLU A 22 -4.53 -11.50 -1.85
CA GLU A 22 -4.66 -10.04 -1.78
C GLU A 22 -4.90 -9.57 -0.34
N LYS A 23 -5.68 -10.32 0.46
CA LYS A 23 -5.90 -10.02 1.89
C LYS A 23 -4.60 -10.13 2.67
N ILE A 24 -3.81 -11.18 2.41
CA ILE A 24 -2.49 -11.36 3.00
C ILE A 24 -1.55 -10.24 2.55
N GLY A 25 -1.61 -9.85 1.27
CA GLY A 25 -0.83 -8.74 0.72
C GLY A 25 -1.05 -7.42 1.46
N GLN A 26 -2.29 -7.12 1.86
CA GLN A 26 -2.62 -5.93 2.65
C GLN A 26 -1.92 -5.89 4.02
N LEU A 27 -1.50 -7.03 4.56
CA LEU A 27 -0.79 -7.12 5.84
C LEU A 27 0.72 -6.92 5.71
N ARG A 28 1.25 -6.83 4.49
CA ARG A 28 2.69 -6.70 4.24
C ARG A 28 3.08 -5.22 4.17
N LEU A 29 3.90 -4.79 5.14
CA LEU A 29 4.63 -3.53 5.18
C LEU A 29 6.10 -3.78 4.81
N ILE A 30 6.64 -3.04 3.84
CA ILE A 30 8.02 -3.27 3.38
C ILE A 30 8.73 -1.97 2.98
N SER A 31 10.07 -2.01 2.95
CA SER A 31 10.93 -0.93 2.46
C SER A 31 11.67 -1.38 1.19
N ILE A 32 12.11 -0.43 0.37
CA ILE A 32 13.05 -0.71 -0.71
C ILE A 32 14.36 -1.21 -0.08
N GLY A 33 14.93 -2.28 -0.63
CA GLY A 33 16.17 -2.87 -0.12
C GLY A 33 16.94 -3.63 -1.20
N PRO A 34 18.14 -4.15 -0.88
CA PRO A 34 18.99 -4.83 -1.84
C PRO A 34 18.34 -6.08 -2.45
N GLU A 35 17.58 -6.85 -1.66
CA GLU A 35 16.86 -8.05 -2.12
C GLU A 35 15.58 -7.73 -2.91
N LEU A 36 15.03 -6.53 -2.66
CA LEU A 36 13.81 -6.04 -3.28
C LEU A 36 14.00 -4.59 -3.78
N PRO A 37 14.74 -4.41 -4.89
CA PRO A 37 14.91 -3.11 -5.51
C PRO A 37 13.57 -2.53 -5.98
N ALA A 38 13.50 -1.21 -6.17
CA ALA A 38 12.27 -0.49 -6.50
C ALA A 38 11.49 -1.09 -7.69
N ALA A 39 12.18 -1.50 -8.76
CA ALA A 39 11.56 -2.11 -9.93
C ALA A 39 10.86 -3.45 -9.59
N LYS A 40 11.55 -4.33 -8.84
CA LYS A 40 10.98 -5.61 -8.41
C LYS A 40 9.84 -5.42 -7.42
N LEU A 41 9.97 -4.45 -6.53
CA LEU A 41 8.91 -4.10 -5.57
C LEU A 41 7.67 -3.55 -6.29
N ALA A 42 7.82 -2.75 -7.35
CA ALA A 42 6.70 -2.28 -8.15
C ALA A 42 5.89 -3.44 -8.77
N GLU A 43 6.55 -4.53 -9.16
CA GLU A 43 5.88 -5.74 -9.66
C GLU A 43 5.13 -6.50 -8.53
N GLU A 44 5.71 -6.58 -7.34
CA GLU A 44 5.02 -7.14 -6.16
C GLU A 44 3.77 -6.35 -5.79
N ILE A 45 3.85 -5.01 -5.86
CA ILE A 45 2.73 -4.10 -5.62
C ILE A 45 1.65 -4.26 -6.70
N ALA A 46 2.03 -4.27 -7.97
CA ALA A 46 1.10 -4.47 -9.08
C ALA A 46 0.38 -5.82 -8.98
N ALA A 47 1.01 -6.83 -8.38
CA ALA A 47 0.39 -8.12 -8.11
C ALA A 47 -0.44 -8.18 -6.82
N GLY A 48 -0.66 -7.06 -6.12
CA GLY A 48 -1.48 -7.00 -4.90
C GLY A 48 -0.84 -7.62 -3.65
N ARG A 49 0.47 -7.84 -3.64
CA ARG A 49 1.19 -8.53 -2.55
C ARG A 49 1.79 -7.60 -1.49
N VAL A 50 1.50 -6.29 -1.55
CA VAL A 50 2.03 -5.27 -0.62
C VAL A 50 0.91 -4.28 -0.30
N GLY A 51 0.68 -4.03 0.99
CA GLY A 51 -0.32 -3.08 1.47
C GLY A 51 0.24 -1.71 1.82
N ALA A 52 1.53 -1.66 2.17
CA ALA A 52 2.15 -0.43 2.65
C ALA A 52 3.66 -0.36 2.45
N MET A 53 4.16 0.87 2.42
CA MET A 53 5.56 1.21 2.26
C MET A 53 6.11 1.90 3.49
N PHE A 54 7.38 1.62 3.82
CA PHE A 54 8.14 2.30 4.87
C PHE A 54 9.48 2.82 4.33
N ASN A 55 10.07 3.82 4.99
CA ASN A 55 11.39 4.38 4.67
C ASN A 55 11.59 4.98 3.26
N THR A 56 10.50 5.21 2.52
CA THR A 56 10.54 5.92 1.23
C THR A 56 9.80 7.25 1.35
N VAL A 57 10.55 8.36 1.21
CA VAL A 57 10.07 9.70 1.64
C VAL A 57 9.94 10.72 0.53
N THR A 58 10.49 10.44 -0.65
CA THR A 58 10.43 11.39 -1.76
C THR A 58 9.23 11.11 -2.66
N ARG A 59 8.68 12.16 -3.27
CA ARG A 59 7.64 12.04 -4.29
C ARG A 59 8.11 11.25 -5.52
N ALA A 60 9.39 11.42 -5.90
CA ALA A 60 9.96 10.77 -7.07
C ALA A 60 9.98 9.25 -6.91
N ASP A 61 10.23 8.77 -5.68
CA ASP A 61 10.25 7.34 -5.38
C ASP A 61 8.85 6.79 -5.09
N ASN A 62 8.01 7.52 -4.33
CA ASN A 62 6.69 7.05 -3.92
C ASN A 62 5.67 7.02 -5.07
N ARG A 63 5.74 7.97 -6.01
CA ARG A 63 4.72 8.09 -7.07
C ARG A 63 4.69 6.90 -8.03
N PRO A 64 5.83 6.37 -8.53
CA PRO A 64 5.83 5.16 -9.34
C PRO A 64 5.24 3.94 -8.62
N LEU A 65 5.57 3.77 -7.33
CA LEU A 65 5.04 2.67 -6.53
C LEU A 65 3.52 2.80 -6.34
N GLN A 66 3.03 4.00 -6.08
CA GLN A 66 1.59 4.24 -5.95
C GLN A 66 0.85 4.02 -7.28
N ARG A 67 1.45 4.39 -8.42
CA ARG A 67 0.89 4.05 -9.74
C ARG A 67 0.81 2.55 -9.95
N ALA A 68 1.81 1.79 -9.52
CA ALA A 68 1.74 0.33 -9.59
C ALA A 68 0.55 -0.22 -8.78
N ALA A 69 0.27 0.34 -7.61
CA ALA A 69 -0.87 -0.08 -6.79
C ALA A 69 -2.21 0.29 -7.44
N VAL A 70 -2.38 1.55 -7.84
CA VAL A 70 -3.68 2.09 -8.27
C VAL A 70 -4.00 1.76 -9.72
N GLU A 71 -3.01 1.79 -10.61
CA GLU A 71 -3.21 1.67 -12.07
C GLU A 71 -3.00 0.25 -12.59
N ARG A 72 -2.20 -0.58 -11.89
CA ARG A 72 -1.77 -1.90 -12.38
C ARG A 72 -2.31 -3.08 -11.57
N SER A 73 -2.72 -2.89 -10.31
CA SER A 73 -3.31 -3.97 -9.50
C SER A 73 -4.79 -4.18 -9.81
N ARG A 74 -5.28 -5.42 -9.62
CA ARG A 74 -6.65 -5.82 -9.98
C ARG A 74 -7.74 -4.99 -9.31
N LEU A 75 -7.54 -4.61 -8.04
CA LEU A 75 -8.53 -3.84 -7.26
C LEU A 75 -8.15 -2.37 -7.07
N GLY A 76 -6.96 -1.95 -7.51
CA GLY A 76 -6.51 -0.56 -7.38
C GLY A 76 -6.38 -0.08 -5.94
N ILE A 77 -6.16 -0.99 -4.97
CA ILE A 77 -6.08 -0.62 -3.56
C ILE A 77 -4.79 0.19 -3.36
N PRO A 78 -4.87 1.45 -2.87
CA PRO A 78 -3.70 2.31 -2.74
C PRO A 78 -2.81 1.88 -1.58
N LEU A 79 -1.52 2.18 -1.70
CA LEU A 79 -0.57 2.09 -0.59
C LEU A 79 -0.73 3.30 0.33
N PHE A 80 -0.44 3.10 1.61
CA PHE A 80 0.01 4.18 2.49
C PHE A 80 1.54 4.13 2.66
N PHE A 81 2.13 5.29 2.92
CA PHE A 81 3.57 5.47 3.09
C PHE A 81 3.85 5.96 4.51
N ALA A 82 4.66 5.21 5.24
CA ALA A 82 5.03 5.51 6.61
C ALA A 82 6.53 5.88 6.70
N TYR A 83 6.87 6.68 7.70
CA TYR A 83 8.24 7.06 7.99
C TYR A 83 8.40 7.45 9.47
N ASP A 84 9.59 7.24 10.03
CA ASP A 84 9.93 7.66 11.39
C ASP A 84 10.07 9.18 11.48
N THR A 85 8.94 9.88 11.60
CA THR A 85 8.91 11.32 11.87
C THR A 85 8.70 11.55 13.35
N VAL A 86 9.76 11.34 14.14
CA VAL A 86 9.67 11.38 15.61
C VAL A 86 9.51 12.81 16.13
N HIS A 87 10.30 13.76 15.60
CA HIS A 87 10.31 15.15 16.07
C HIS A 87 10.58 16.16 14.94
N GLY A 88 10.12 15.85 13.73
CA GLY A 88 10.27 16.69 12.54
C GLY A 88 10.79 15.91 11.34
N HIS A 89 10.36 16.30 10.13
CA HIS A 89 10.77 15.64 8.88
C HIS A 89 11.79 16.49 8.09
N ARG A 90 11.43 17.73 7.79
CA ARG A 90 12.29 18.76 7.20
C ARG A 90 11.83 20.12 7.75
N THR A 91 12.78 20.91 8.23
CA THR A 91 12.55 22.26 8.75
C THR A 91 13.54 23.19 8.05
N THR A 92 13.07 24.35 7.60
CA THR A 92 13.84 25.38 6.90
C THR A 92 14.13 26.56 7.80
#